data_AF-A0A0S4KUP8-F1
#
_entry.id   AF-A0A0S4KUP8-F1
#
_cell.length_a   1.000
_cell.length_b   1.000
_cell.length_c   1.000
_cell.angle_alpha   90.00
_cell.angle_beta   90.00
_cell.angle_gamma   90.00
#
_symmetry.space_group_name_H-M   'P 1'
#
loop_
_entity.id
_entity.type
_entity.pdbx_description
1 polymer ?
#
loop_
_entity_poly.entity_id
_entity_poly.type
_entity_poly.pdbx_seq_one_letter_code
_entity_poly.pdbx_strand_id
1 'polypeptide(L)'
;MTRIKEREAVKYPVASSLRHRGKALELDAAREMVILIGSNGEPIGSLSWDFVIDQIMACRKMPVQREVRSEPRVALTFRVRYRTPEGQHFESRAGGIGGGGMFIESLSPLPIGTRLAMEFSLPDNPEEWLPTKGIVAWICPKADHYTFSPGMGVQFTEIASEVRERILAVVSAVQNKGKQSAVLQPT
;
A
#
# COMPACT_ATOMS: atom_id res chain seq x y z
N MET A 1 34.22 28.38 35.73
CA MET A 1 33.38 27.16 35.65
C MET A 1 32.24 27.43 34.69
N THR A 2 32.39 27.04 33.44
CA THR A 2 31.44 27.33 32.36
C THR A 2 30.33 26.27 32.40
N ARG A 3 29.11 26.71 32.69
CA ARG A 3 27.90 25.88 32.74
C ARG A 3 27.64 25.33 31.34
N ILE A 4 27.93 24.05 31.12
CA ILE A 4 27.60 23.35 29.87
C ILE A 4 26.07 23.39 29.76
N LYS A 5 25.53 24.10 28.77
CA LYS A 5 24.11 24.02 28.42
C LYS A 5 23.85 22.58 27.94
N GLU A 6 23.29 21.74 28.80
CA GLU A 6 22.59 20.51 28.37
C GLU A 6 21.58 20.93 27.31
N ARG A 7 21.85 20.61 26.04
CA ARG A 7 20.90 20.84 24.96
C ARG A 7 19.86 19.73 25.04
N GLU A 8 18.62 20.13 25.36
CA GLU A 8 17.48 19.28 25.66
C GLU A 8 17.17 18.28 24.54
N ALA A 9 16.97 17.02 24.93
CA ALA A 9 16.24 16.08 24.10
C ALA A 9 14.78 16.55 23.99
N VAL A 10 14.26 16.68 22.77
CA VAL A 10 12.91 17.21 22.53
C VAL A 10 11.97 16.08 22.19
N LYS A 11 10.85 15.99 22.92
CA LYS A 11 9.81 14.98 22.72
C LYS A 11 8.69 15.50 21.82
N TYR A 12 8.34 14.70 20.82
CA TYR A 12 7.28 14.97 19.86
C TYR A 12 6.25 13.85 19.88
N PRO A 13 5.04 14.08 20.41
CA PRO A 13 3.99 13.07 20.44
C PRO A 13 3.47 12.77 19.04
N VAL A 14 3.13 11.51 18.78
CA VAL A 14 2.50 11.12 17.52
C VAL A 14 1.02 11.48 17.57
N ALA A 15 0.66 12.61 16.96
CA ALA A 15 -0.68 13.18 17.03
C ALA A 15 -1.66 12.66 15.96
N SER A 16 -1.18 12.42 14.74
CA SER A 16 -2.04 12.13 13.58
C SER A 16 -2.28 10.63 13.33
N SER A 17 -1.40 9.75 13.81
CA SER A 17 -1.49 8.32 13.54
C SER A 17 -2.34 7.60 14.59
N LEU A 18 -3.46 7.00 14.16
CA LEU A 18 -4.26 6.10 15.02
C LEU A 18 -3.44 4.88 15.48
N ARG A 19 -2.59 4.34 14.60
CA ARG A 19 -1.76 3.14 14.86
C ARG A 19 -0.69 3.37 15.94
N HIS A 20 -0.15 4.58 16.01
CA HIS A 20 0.94 4.94 16.92
C HIS A 20 0.48 5.90 18.03
N ARG A 21 -0.83 6.02 18.26
CA ARG A 21 -1.40 6.86 19.31
C ARG A 21 -0.77 6.56 20.67
N GLY A 22 -0.43 7.61 21.41
CA GLY A 22 0.23 7.53 22.71
C GLY A 22 1.74 7.40 22.65
N LYS A 23 2.33 7.04 21.51
CA LYS A 23 3.79 7.02 21.33
C LYS A 23 4.34 8.42 21.06
N ALA A 24 5.63 8.61 21.29
CA ALA A 24 6.36 9.83 20.96
C ALA A 24 7.72 9.53 20.34
N LEU A 25 8.26 10.48 19.58
CA LEU A 25 9.67 10.48 19.18
C LEU A 25 10.41 11.48 20.05
N GLU A 26 11.47 11.03 20.71
CA GLU A 26 12.42 11.88 21.40
C GLU A 26 13.64 12.10 20.50
N LEU A 27 13.97 13.36 20.23
CA LEU A 27 15.12 13.76 19.43
C LEU A 27 16.22 14.25 20.37
N ASP A 28 17.28 13.44 20.52
CA ASP A 28 18.48 13.80 21.27
C ASP A 28 19.51 14.38 20.30
N ALA A 29 19.61 15.70 20.27
CA ALA A 29 20.53 16.41 19.39
C ALA A 29 22.00 16.31 19.83
N ALA A 30 22.27 15.97 21.09
CA ALA A 30 23.64 15.80 21.56
C ALA A 30 24.20 14.43 21.15
N ARG A 31 23.35 13.40 21.13
CA ARG A 31 23.73 12.04 20.73
C ARG A 31 23.43 11.73 19.27
N GLU A 32 22.80 12.66 18.56
CA GLU A 32 22.29 12.47 17.20
C GLU A 32 21.42 11.20 17.08
N MET A 33 20.48 11.06 18.02
CA MET A 33 19.58 9.91 18.10
C MET A 33 18.12 10.32 18.00
N VAL A 34 17.33 9.44 17.40
CA VAL A 34 15.86 9.42 17.46
C VAL A 34 15.46 8.22 18.30
N ILE A 35 14.74 8.46 19.40
CA ILE A 35 14.29 7.41 20.32
C ILE A 35 12.78 7.30 20.21
N LEU A 36 12.27 6.09 20.00
CA LEU A 36 10.85 5.80 20.05
C LEU A 36 10.43 5.60 21.51
N ILE A 37 9.52 6.43 21.98
CA ILE A 37 8.89 6.33 23.29
C ILE A 37 7.53 5.66 23.12
N GLY A 38 7.28 4.63 23.93
CA GLY A 38 6.03 3.89 23.97
C GLY A 38 4.89 4.64 24.64
N SER A 39 3.72 4.04 24.61
CA SER A 39 2.50 4.64 25.18
C SER A 39 2.56 4.78 26.71
N ASN A 40 3.45 4.04 27.37
CA ASN A 40 3.61 4.09 28.82
C ASN A 40 4.86 4.91 29.22
N GLY A 41 5.49 5.60 28.27
CA GLY A 41 6.65 6.47 28.49
C GLY A 41 8.01 5.77 28.44
N GLU A 42 8.05 4.48 28.14
CA GLU A 42 9.26 3.66 28.03
C GLU A 42 9.98 3.85 26.68
N PRO A 43 11.32 3.86 26.64
CA PRO A 43 12.04 3.81 25.37
C PRO A 43 11.90 2.41 24.76
N ILE A 44 11.26 2.34 23.59
CA ILE A 44 11.07 1.10 22.81
C ILE A 44 12.32 0.79 21.97
N GLY A 45 13.02 1.80 21.48
CA GLY A 45 14.21 1.62 20.64
C GLY A 45 14.75 2.95 20.13
N SER A 46 15.92 2.93 19.49
CA SER A 46 16.57 4.14 19.00
C SER A 46 17.27 3.93 17.65
N LEU A 47 17.38 5.00 16.86
CA LEU A 47 18.08 5.07 15.58
C LEU A 47 18.98 6.30 15.55
N SER A 48 20.13 6.22 14.90
CA SER A 48 20.97 7.40 14.65
C SER A 48 20.36 8.30 13.59
N TRP A 49 20.71 9.59 13.62
CA TRP A 49 20.33 10.54 12.56
C TRP A 49 20.82 10.07 11.20
N ASP A 50 22.04 9.54 11.12
CA ASP A 50 22.62 9.00 9.89
C ASP A 50 21.74 7.90 9.27
N PHE A 51 21.29 6.95 10.09
CA PHE A 51 20.37 5.90 9.64
C PHE A 51 19.01 6.47 9.21
N VAL A 52 18.46 7.44 9.95
CA VAL A 52 17.19 8.10 9.57
C VAL A 52 17.34 8.83 8.23
N ILE A 53 18.45 9.54 8.02
CA ILE A 53 18.76 10.25 6.78
C ILE A 53 18.92 9.25 5.63
N ASP A 54 19.67 8.17 5.82
CA ASP A 54 19.84 7.13 4.81
C ASP A 54 18.51 6.51 4.40
N GLN A 55 17.63 6.23 5.36
CA GLN A 55 16.29 5.72 5.08
C GLN A 55 15.42 6.74 4.33
N ILE A 56 15.51 8.04 4.69
CA ILE A 56 14.82 9.11 3.96
C ILE A 56 15.37 9.24 2.52
N MET A 57 16.68 9.15 2.37
CA MET A 57 17.37 9.26 1.07
C MET A 57 17.11 8.04 0.19
N ALA A 58 17.02 6.84 0.76
CA ALA A 58 16.60 5.63 0.08
C ALA A 58 15.14 5.73 -0.39
N CYS A 59 14.24 6.25 0.45
CA CYS A 59 12.87 6.59 0.06
C CYS A 59 12.82 7.66 -1.06
N ARG A 60 13.75 8.62 -1.06
CA ARG A 60 13.82 9.72 -2.05
C ARG A 60 14.44 9.29 -3.39
N LYS A 61 15.30 8.26 -3.40
CA LYS A 61 15.92 7.70 -4.62
C LYS A 61 14.96 6.84 -5.45
N MET A 62 13.77 6.51 -4.95
CA MET A 62 12.67 6.18 -5.84
C MET A 62 12.10 7.49 -6.40
N PRO A 63 12.07 7.71 -7.72
CA PRO A 63 11.22 8.75 -8.27
C PRO A 63 9.77 8.31 -8.00
N VAL A 64 9.24 8.74 -6.86
CA VAL A 64 7.80 8.88 -6.69
C VAL A 64 7.42 10.05 -7.59
N GLN A 65 7.29 9.77 -8.88
CA GLN A 65 6.24 10.44 -9.63
C GLN A 65 4.97 10.08 -8.87
N ARG A 66 4.42 11.04 -8.10
CA ARG A 66 3.00 11.05 -7.82
C ARG A 66 2.32 11.19 -9.19
N GLU A 67 2.23 10.09 -9.92
CA GLU A 67 1.16 9.91 -10.87
C GLU A 67 -0.09 10.03 -10.01
N VAL A 68 -0.74 11.21 -10.10
CA VAL A 68 -2.19 11.27 -9.96
C VAL A 68 -2.68 10.09 -10.81
N ARG A 69 -3.23 9.06 -10.16
CA ARG A 69 -3.62 7.84 -10.86
C ARG A 69 -4.44 8.29 -12.07
N SER A 70 -3.95 8.02 -13.27
CA SER A 70 -4.63 8.40 -14.51
C SER A 70 -6.01 7.74 -14.59
N GLU A 71 -6.18 6.61 -13.91
CA GLU A 71 -7.41 5.83 -13.89
C GLU A 71 -7.92 5.59 -12.45
N PRO A 72 -9.23 5.80 -12.21
CA PRO A 72 -9.86 5.48 -10.93
C PRO A 72 -9.73 3.99 -10.56
N ARG A 73 -9.59 3.70 -9.25
CA ARG A 73 -9.67 2.32 -8.72
C ARG A 73 -10.91 2.16 -7.85
N VAL A 74 -11.57 1.01 -7.95
CA VAL A 74 -12.66 0.63 -7.06
C VAL A 74 -12.24 -0.55 -6.20
N ALA A 75 -12.72 -0.57 -4.96
CA ALA A 75 -12.66 -1.75 -4.11
C ALA A 75 -13.69 -2.75 -4.66
N LEU A 76 -13.18 -3.87 -5.18
CA LEU A 76 -13.99 -4.92 -5.77
C LEU A 76 -13.31 -6.25 -5.55
N THR A 77 -14.06 -7.22 -5.05
CA THR A 77 -13.55 -8.57 -4.76
C THR A 77 -13.88 -9.51 -5.90
N PHE A 78 -12.86 -10.10 -6.51
CA PHE A 78 -13.03 -11.06 -7.60
C PHE A 78 -11.87 -12.07 -7.65
N ARG A 79 -12.03 -13.16 -8.41
CA ARG A 79 -11.04 -14.24 -8.46
C ARG A 79 -9.91 -13.90 -9.41
N VAL A 80 -8.70 -14.30 -9.04
CA VAL A 80 -7.50 -14.17 -9.86
C VAL A 80 -6.66 -15.43 -9.77
N ARG A 81 -6.13 -15.87 -10.89
CA ARG A 81 -5.13 -16.92 -11.01
C ARG A 81 -3.87 -16.30 -11.59
N TYR A 82 -2.70 -16.73 -11.14
CA TYR A 82 -1.45 -16.23 -11.69
C TYR A 82 -0.36 -17.30 -11.68
N ARG A 83 0.57 -17.14 -12.63
CA ARG A 83 1.75 -17.98 -12.81
C ARG A 83 3.01 -17.12 -12.67
N THR A 84 3.98 -17.60 -11.90
CA THR A 84 5.29 -16.97 -11.74
C THR A 84 6.24 -17.36 -12.87
N PRO A 85 7.37 -16.66 -13.07
CA PRO A 85 8.36 -17.02 -14.07
C PRO A 85 8.93 -18.43 -13.87
N GLU A 86 9.00 -18.90 -12.63
CA GLU A 86 9.46 -20.23 -12.23
C GLU A 86 8.41 -21.32 -12.48
N GLY A 87 7.24 -20.95 -13.02
CA GLY A 87 6.17 -21.89 -13.37
C GLY A 87 5.24 -22.24 -12.21
N GLN A 88 5.34 -21.57 -11.06
CA GLN A 88 4.42 -21.81 -9.94
C GLN A 88 3.03 -21.24 -10.23
N HIS A 89 1.98 -21.95 -9.83
CA HIS A 89 0.59 -21.56 -10.04
C HIS A 89 -0.09 -21.21 -8.73
N PHE A 90 -0.84 -20.10 -8.72
CA PHE A 90 -1.57 -19.62 -7.57
C PHE A 90 -2.99 -19.21 -7.95
N GLU A 91 -3.94 -19.42 -7.05
CA GLU A 91 -5.29 -18.86 -7.12
C GLU A 91 -5.54 -18.02 -5.86
N SER A 92 -6.05 -16.81 -6.03
CA SER A 92 -6.33 -15.87 -4.94
C SER A 92 -7.52 -14.97 -5.26
N ARG A 93 -7.76 -13.99 -4.40
CA ARG A 93 -8.71 -12.89 -4.61
C ARG A 93 -7.95 -11.61 -4.91
N ALA A 94 -8.52 -10.81 -5.79
CA ALA A 94 -8.15 -9.42 -5.93
C ALA A 94 -9.12 -8.55 -5.13
N GLY A 95 -8.60 -7.54 -4.42
CA GLY A 95 -9.35 -6.63 -3.55
C GLY A 95 -9.55 -5.22 -4.13
N GLY A 96 -9.02 -4.96 -5.32
CA GLY A 96 -9.24 -3.71 -6.03
C GLY A 96 -8.65 -3.71 -7.42
N ILE A 97 -9.28 -2.96 -8.32
CA ILE A 97 -8.91 -2.88 -9.74
C ILE A 97 -9.11 -1.45 -10.26
N GLY A 98 -8.24 -1.05 -11.18
CA GLY A 98 -8.42 0.09 -12.08
C GLY A 98 -7.77 -0.22 -13.42
N GLY A 99 -7.84 0.68 -14.39
CA GLY A 99 -7.35 0.37 -15.74
C GLY A 99 -5.86 0.03 -15.79
N GLY A 100 -5.04 0.50 -14.84
CA GLY A 100 -3.59 0.27 -14.83
C GLY A 100 -3.12 -0.93 -14.02
N GLY A 101 -4.00 -1.61 -13.27
CA GLY A 101 -3.58 -2.73 -12.43
C GLY A 101 -4.59 -3.16 -11.37
N MET A 102 -4.20 -4.17 -10.60
CA MET A 102 -5.03 -4.75 -9.52
C MET A 102 -4.24 -4.99 -8.24
N PHE A 103 -4.95 -5.17 -7.14
CA PHE A 103 -4.38 -5.62 -5.87
C PHE A 103 -4.77 -7.08 -5.63
N ILE A 104 -3.78 -7.96 -5.48
CA ILE A 104 -3.95 -9.39 -5.21
C ILE A 104 -3.67 -9.65 -3.73
N GLU A 105 -4.62 -10.25 -3.02
CA GLU A 105 -4.43 -10.67 -1.64
C GLU A 105 -3.45 -11.84 -1.58
N SER A 106 -2.48 -11.78 -0.67
CA SER A 106 -1.51 -12.86 -0.44
C SER A 106 -0.85 -12.72 0.92
N LEU A 107 -0.76 -13.83 1.65
CA LEU A 107 -0.02 -13.91 2.91
C LEU A 107 1.51 -13.96 2.70
N SER A 108 1.94 -14.27 1.47
CA SER A 108 3.33 -14.36 1.03
C SER A 108 3.46 -13.62 -0.30
N PRO A 109 3.39 -12.28 -0.31
CA PRO A 109 3.47 -11.50 -1.55
C PRO A 109 4.82 -11.70 -2.24
N LEU A 110 4.81 -11.75 -3.58
CA LEU A 110 6.02 -11.92 -4.38
C LEU A 110 6.85 -10.62 -4.40
N PRO A 111 8.17 -10.69 -4.60
CA PRO A 111 9.04 -9.51 -4.66
C PRO A 111 8.61 -8.50 -5.72
N ILE A 112 8.83 -7.20 -5.45
CA ILE A 112 8.68 -6.13 -6.45
C ILE A 112 9.54 -6.46 -7.67
N GLY A 113 9.00 -6.25 -8.87
CA GLY A 113 9.64 -6.58 -10.13
C GLY A 113 9.28 -7.97 -10.68
N THR A 114 8.62 -8.83 -9.89
CA THR A 114 8.20 -10.15 -10.36
C THR A 114 7.16 -10.04 -11.47
N ARG A 115 7.40 -10.69 -12.62
CA ARG A 115 6.47 -10.73 -13.75
C ARG A 115 5.49 -11.87 -13.59
N LEU A 116 4.20 -11.60 -13.79
CA LEU A 116 3.12 -12.56 -13.63
C LEU A 116 2.31 -12.67 -14.93
N ALA A 117 2.03 -13.90 -15.33
CA ALA A 117 0.93 -14.19 -16.26
C ALA A 117 -0.32 -14.46 -15.43
N MET A 118 -1.40 -13.73 -15.67
CA MET A 118 -2.58 -13.75 -14.80
C MET A 118 -3.87 -13.90 -15.60
N GLU A 119 -4.89 -14.43 -14.95
CA GLU A 119 -6.26 -14.46 -15.44
C GLU A 119 -7.18 -14.07 -14.29
N PHE A 120 -8.20 -13.27 -14.57
CA PHE A 120 -9.17 -12.86 -13.54
C PHE A 120 -10.59 -12.90 -14.10
N SER A 121 -11.58 -13.10 -13.23
CA SER A 121 -12.98 -12.95 -13.61
C SER A 121 -13.54 -11.66 -13.04
N LEU A 122 -14.47 -11.03 -13.74
CA LEU A 122 -15.17 -9.84 -13.26
C LEU A 122 -16.54 -10.23 -12.68
N PRO A 123 -17.12 -9.44 -11.75
CA PRO A 123 -18.39 -9.81 -11.12
C PRO A 123 -19.60 -9.85 -12.04
N ASP A 124 -19.54 -9.17 -13.19
CA ASP A 124 -20.58 -9.18 -14.23
C ASP A 124 -20.63 -10.53 -14.97
N ASN A 125 -19.47 -11.19 -15.13
CA ASN A 125 -19.38 -12.53 -15.70
C ASN A 125 -18.32 -13.39 -14.95
N PRO A 126 -18.68 -14.00 -13.80
CA PRO A 126 -17.73 -14.70 -12.93
C PRO A 126 -17.10 -15.97 -13.54
N GLU A 127 -17.72 -16.54 -14.57
CA GLU A 127 -17.27 -17.79 -15.23
C GLU A 127 -16.21 -17.53 -16.32
N GLU A 128 -16.10 -16.29 -16.80
CA GLU A 128 -15.16 -15.92 -17.85
C GLU A 128 -13.82 -15.49 -17.25
N TRP A 129 -12.73 -16.07 -17.76
CA TRP A 129 -11.37 -15.76 -17.35
C TRP A 129 -10.71 -14.82 -18.37
N LEU A 130 -10.34 -13.62 -17.92
CA LEU A 130 -9.75 -12.58 -18.74
C LEU A 130 -8.23 -12.58 -18.55
N PRO A 131 -7.44 -12.88 -19.60
CA PRO A 131 -5.99 -12.94 -19.50
C PRO A 131 -5.35 -11.55 -19.43
N THR A 132 -4.28 -11.44 -18.67
CA THR A 132 -3.46 -10.23 -18.55
C THR A 132 -2.04 -10.60 -18.11
N LYS A 133 -1.07 -9.73 -18.36
CA LYS A 133 0.27 -9.83 -17.75
C LYS A 133 0.55 -8.58 -16.94
N GLY A 134 1.35 -8.75 -15.89
CA GLY A 134 1.73 -7.64 -15.06
C GLY A 134 3.04 -7.83 -14.32
N ILE A 135 3.44 -6.77 -13.63
CA ILE A 135 4.62 -6.74 -12.77
C ILE A 135 4.21 -6.33 -11.36
N VAL A 136 4.76 -7.00 -10.35
CA VAL A 136 4.57 -6.59 -8.95
C VAL A 136 5.22 -5.22 -8.77
N ALA A 137 4.40 -4.20 -8.50
CA ALA A 137 4.84 -2.81 -8.34
C ALA A 137 4.80 -2.36 -6.88
N TRP A 138 4.08 -3.08 -6.02
CA TRP A 138 3.94 -2.74 -4.61
C TRP A 138 3.66 -3.97 -3.75
N ILE A 139 4.13 -3.96 -2.51
CA ILE A 139 3.84 -5.00 -1.52
C ILE A 139 3.11 -4.35 -0.34
N CYS A 140 1.96 -4.92 0.02
CA CYS A 140 1.28 -4.67 1.28
C CYS A 140 1.69 -5.75 2.28
N PRO A 141 2.65 -5.49 3.18
CA PRO A 141 3.10 -6.49 4.13
C PRO A 141 1.95 -6.88 5.09
N LYS A 142 2.02 -8.11 5.63
CA LYS A 142 1.20 -8.53 6.77
C LYS A 142 1.28 -7.47 7.86
N ALA A 143 0.12 -6.96 8.21
CA ALA A 143 0.00 -6.05 9.30
C ALA A 143 -0.52 -6.80 10.51
N ASP A 144 0.33 -6.95 11.51
CA ASP A 144 -0.12 -7.05 12.90
C ASP A 144 -0.87 -5.76 13.33
N HIS A 145 -1.07 -4.77 12.43
CA HIS A 145 -1.51 -3.41 12.75
C HIS A 145 -2.19 -2.58 11.61
N TYR A 146 -2.89 -3.17 10.63
CA TYR A 146 -3.68 -2.42 9.62
C TYR A 146 -4.99 -3.12 9.21
N THR A 147 -5.95 -2.32 8.76
CA THR A 147 -7.29 -2.68 8.28
C THR A 147 -7.35 -3.32 6.88
N PHE A 148 -6.20 -3.57 6.23
CA PHE A 148 -6.12 -4.08 4.86
C PHE A 148 -5.56 -5.50 4.83
N SER A 149 -6.11 -6.35 3.96
CA SER A 149 -5.57 -7.68 3.68
C SER A 149 -4.12 -7.58 3.20
N PRO A 150 -3.20 -8.43 3.66
CA PRO A 150 -1.86 -8.52 3.09
C PRO A 150 -1.93 -8.91 1.62
N GLY A 151 -0.95 -8.46 0.83
CA GLY A 151 -0.94 -8.76 -0.60
C GLY A 151 0.05 -7.95 -1.41
N MET A 152 -0.22 -7.85 -2.70
CA MET A 152 0.65 -7.18 -3.66
C MET A 152 -0.16 -6.41 -4.70
N GLY A 153 0.32 -5.23 -5.05
CA GLY A 153 -0.17 -4.45 -6.19
C GLY A 153 0.55 -4.88 -7.46
N VAL A 154 -0.21 -5.27 -8.48
CA VAL A 154 0.32 -5.66 -9.79
C VAL A 154 -0.09 -4.61 -10.82
N GLN A 155 0.88 -4.04 -11.51
CA GLN A 155 0.66 -3.14 -12.64
C GLN A 155 0.52 -3.96 -13.93
N PHE A 156 -0.50 -3.69 -14.74
CA PHE A 156 -0.66 -4.36 -16.03
C PHE A 156 0.43 -3.92 -17.00
N THR A 157 1.13 -4.88 -17.58
CA THR A 157 2.09 -4.66 -18.66
C THR A 157 1.50 -5.00 -20.02
N GLU A 158 0.59 -5.98 -20.07
CA GLU A 158 -0.13 -6.37 -21.29
C GLU A 158 -1.58 -6.68 -20.92
N ILE A 159 -2.51 -6.00 -21.58
CA ILE A 159 -3.95 -6.22 -21.44
C ILE A 159 -4.63 -5.88 -22.77
N ALA A 160 -5.56 -6.73 -23.21
CA ALA A 160 -6.34 -6.45 -24.41
C ALA A 160 -7.24 -5.22 -24.20
N SER A 161 -7.40 -4.39 -25.22
CA SER A 161 -8.16 -3.14 -25.14
C SER A 161 -9.61 -3.37 -24.71
N GLU A 162 -10.23 -4.44 -25.21
CA GLU A 162 -11.60 -4.85 -24.90
C GLU A 162 -11.73 -5.22 -23.41
N VAL A 163 -10.71 -5.89 -22.86
CA VAL A 163 -10.66 -6.24 -21.43
C VAL A 163 -10.49 -4.98 -20.57
N ARG A 164 -9.63 -4.04 -21.00
CA ARG A 164 -9.44 -2.76 -20.31
C ARG A 164 -10.74 -1.95 -20.29
N GLU A 165 -11.47 -1.88 -21.40
CA GLU A 165 -12.76 -1.18 -21.49
C GLU A 165 -13.79 -1.78 -20.54
N ARG A 166 -13.85 -3.12 -20.44
CA ARG A 166 -14.72 -3.81 -19.46
C ARG A 166 -14.37 -3.47 -18.02
N ILE A 167 -13.08 -3.43 -17.68
CA ILE A 167 -12.63 -2.98 -16.35
C ILE A 167 -13.12 -1.56 -16.07
N LEU A 168 -12.93 -0.63 -17.01
CA LEU A 168 -13.33 0.77 -16.86
C LEU A 168 -14.85 0.91 -16.72
N ALA A 169 -15.64 0.11 -17.45
CA ALA A 169 -17.09 0.06 -17.31
C ALA A 169 -17.52 -0.38 -15.90
N VAL A 170 -16.90 -1.44 -15.36
CA VAL A 170 -17.14 -1.92 -13.99
C VAL A 170 -16.75 -0.86 -12.95
N VAL A 171 -15.58 -0.25 -13.11
CA VAL A 171 -15.10 0.85 -12.24
C VAL A 171 -16.10 2.00 -12.21
N SER A 172 -16.57 2.44 -13.39
CA SER A 172 -17.57 3.52 -13.52
C SER A 172 -18.90 3.14 -12.85
N ALA A 173 -19.39 1.92 -13.07
CA ALA A 173 -20.64 1.45 -12.47
C ALA A 173 -20.60 1.42 -10.93
N VAL A 174 -19.48 0.97 -10.35
CA VAL A 174 -19.29 0.94 -8.89
C VAL A 174 -19.18 2.35 -8.31
N GLN A 175 -18.51 3.28 -8.99
CA GLN A 175 -18.42 4.68 -8.56
C GLN A 175 -19.77 5.39 -8.58
N ASN A 176 -20.61 5.12 -9.59
CA ASN A 176 -21.94 5.70 -9.70
C ASN A 176 -22.88 5.19 -8.60
N LYS A 177 -22.79 3.92 -8.22
CA LYS A 177 -23.55 3.37 -7.07
C LYS A 177 -23.13 4.02 -5.74
N GLY A 178 -21.83 4.23 -5.52
CA GLY A 178 -21.32 4.90 -4.32
C GLY A 178 -21.80 6.36 -4.19
N LYS A 179 -22.01 7.07 -5.32
CA LYS A 179 -22.55 8.43 -5.34
C LYS A 179 -24.06 8.47 -5.06
N GLN A 180 -24.84 7.48 -5.52
CA GLN A 180 -26.29 7.45 -5.28
C GLN A 180 -26.65 7.12 -3.81
N SER A 181 -25.87 6.26 -3.14
CA SER A 181 -26.08 5.97 -1.72
C SER A 181 -25.78 7.15 -0.79
N ALA A 182 -24.97 8.11 -1.22
CA ALA A 182 -24.68 9.33 -0.45
C ALA A 182 -25.78 10.41 -0.57
N VAL A 183 -26.71 10.29 -1.53
CA VAL A 183 -27.76 11.30 -1.80
C VAL A 183 -29.11 10.94 -1.12
N LEU A 184 -29.28 9.73 -0.60
CA LEU A 184 -30.54 9.24 -0.04
C LEU A 184 -30.64 9.27 1.50
N GLN A 185 -29.92 10.15 2.18
CA GLN A 185 -30.27 10.53 3.56
C GLN A 185 -30.67 12.01 3.64
N PRO A 186 -31.97 12.33 3.52
CA PRO A 186 -32.52 13.55 4.08
C PRO A 186 -33.19 13.27 5.44
N THR A 187 -32.67 13.98 6.45
CA THR A 187 -33.28 14.46 7.70
C THR A 187 -33.95 13.49 8.67
#